data_AF-A0A7J8DRQ9-F1
#
_entry.id   AF-A0A7J8DRQ9-F1
#
_cell.length_a   1.000
_cell.length_b   1.000
_cell.length_c   1.000
_cell.angle_alpha   90.00
_cell.angle_beta   90.00
_cell.angle_gamma   90.00
#
_symmetry.space_group_name_H-M   'P 1'
#
loop_
_entity.id
_entity.type
_entity.pdbx_description
1 polymer ?
#
loop_
_entity_poly.entity_id
_entity_poly.type
_entity_poly.pdbx_seq_one_letter_code
_entity_poly.pdbx_strand_id
1 'polypeptide(L)'
;MAEGLRHQMGISSQEGTIDFLNNNIRRGIENYYDDLDFKNIMDFVQKKFKCCGGEDYRDWSKNQYHDCNAPGPLACGVPYTCCIRNTTQVVNTMCGYRTIDKERLSVQDVIHVRGCTNAVIIWFMDNYTFMAGLLLGILLPQFLGVLMTLLYITRVEDIITEYSVTDGLLGPGAKPRVETAGTGCCMCYPS
;
A
#
# COMPACT_ATOMS: atom_id res chain seq x y z
N MET A 1 26.15 -10.76 23.92
CA MET A 1 24.81 -11.40 24.00
C MET A 1 23.66 -10.41 23.80
N ALA A 2 23.71 -9.18 24.32
CA ALA A 2 22.64 -8.18 24.13
C ALA A 2 22.51 -7.63 22.69
N GLU A 3 23.61 -7.53 21.93
CA GLU A 3 23.57 -7.06 20.52
C GLU A 3 23.01 -8.13 19.55
N GLY A 4 23.20 -9.41 19.84
CA GLY A 4 22.62 -10.52 19.06
C GLY A 4 21.11 -10.65 19.22
N LEU A 5 20.57 -10.39 20.41
CA LEU A 5 19.11 -10.40 20.66
C LEU A 5 18.39 -9.19 20.05
N ARG A 6 19.08 -8.05 19.94
CA ARG A 6 18.53 -6.83 19.30
C ARG A 6 18.39 -7.01 17.78
N HIS A 7 19.30 -7.76 17.15
CA HIS A 7 19.14 -8.21 15.76
C HIS A 7 18.04 -9.27 15.62
N GLN A 8 17.97 -10.28 16.52
CA GLN A 8 16.97 -11.36 16.42
C GLN A 8 15.51 -10.86 16.56
N MET A 9 15.23 -9.93 17.48
CA MET A 9 13.89 -9.33 17.65
C MET A 9 13.50 -8.38 16.51
N GLY A 10 14.49 -7.72 15.87
CA GLY A 10 14.26 -6.90 14.67
C GLY A 10 13.93 -7.74 13.43
N ILE A 11 14.54 -8.93 13.32
CA ILE A 11 14.35 -9.84 12.18
C ILE A 11 12.98 -10.56 12.26
N SER A 12 12.53 -11.02 13.45
CA SER A 12 11.25 -11.74 13.55
C SER A 12 10.02 -10.87 13.20
N SER A 13 10.07 -9.56 13.50
CA SER A 13 8.99 -8.64 13.11
C SER A 13 8.96 -8.36 11.61
N GLN A 14 10.13 -8.39 10.95
CA GLN A 14 10.23 -8.18 9.50
C GLN A 14 9.80 -9.44 8.73
N GLU A 15 10.15 -10.63 9.20
CA GLU A 15 9.69 -11.90 8.61
C GLU A 15 8.17 -12.00 8.63
N GLY A 16 7.52 -11.75 9.77
CA GLY A 16 6.06 -11.78 9.85
C GLY A 16 5.35 -10.76 8.95
N THR A 17 5.98 -9.59 8.72
CA THR A 17 5.44 -8.57 7.81
C THR A 17 5.56 -9.02 6.34
N ILE A 18 6.70 -9.61 5.97
CA ILE A 18 6.94 -10.14 4.62
C ILE A 18 5.99 -11.30 4.33
N ASP A 19 5.81 -12.21 5.29
CA ASP A 19 4.89 -13.34 5.16
C ASP A 19 3.44 -12.87 4.99
N PHE A 20 3.02 -11.86 5.76
CA PHE A 20 1.72 -11.24 5.59
C PHE A 20 1.55 -10.65 4.18
N LEU A 21 2.54 -9.91 3.69
CA LEU A 21 2.51 -9.34 2.33
C LEU A 21 2.43 -10.43 1.27
N ASN A 22 3.27 -11.46 1.36
CA ASN A 22 3.28 -12.60 0.43
C ASN A 22 1.92 -13.32 0.42
N ASN A 23 1.30 -13.51 1.58
CA ASN A 23 -0.02 -14.13 1.68
C ASN A 23 -1.11 -13.29 1.01
N ASN A 24 -1.09 -11.97 1.19
CA ASN A 24 -2.04 -11.08 0.51
C ASN A 24 -1.83 -11.06 -1.00
N ILE A 25 -0.58 -11.03 -1.46
CA ILE A 25 -0.25 -11.08 -2.89
C ILE A 25 -0.69 -12.42 -3.50
N ARG A 26 -0.47 -13.55 -2.81
CA ARG A 26 -0.96 -14.86 -3.25
C ARG A 26 -2.48 -14.89 -3.43
N ARG A 27 -3.24 -14.31 -2.49
CA ARG A 27 -4.71 -14.17 -2.62
C ARG A 27 -5.12 -13.23 -3.76
N GLY A 28 -4.33 -12.18 -4.01
CA GLY A 28 -4.52 -11.32 -5.18
C GLY A 28 -4.26 -12.08 -6.50
N ILE A 29 -3.22 -12.92 -6.55
CA ILE A 29 -2.88 -13.74 -7.72
C ILE A 29 -4.03 -14.70 -8.07
N GLU A 30 -4.71 -15.29 -7.09
CA GLU A 30 -5.90 -16.13 -7.33
C GLU A 30 -6.96 -15.39 -8.15
N ASN A 31 -7.19 -14.10 -7.86
CA ASN A 31 -8.21 -13.25 -8.51
C ASN A 31 -7.63 -12.30 -9.59
N TYR A 32 -6.42 -12.58 -10.10
CA TYR A 32 -5.69 -11.65 -10.99
C TYR A 32 -6.41 -11.26 -12.29
N TYR A 33 -7.33 -12.10 -12.78
CA TYR A 33 -8.14 -11.77 -13.97
C TYR A 33 -9.49 -11.15 -13.63
N ASP A 34 -9.93 -11.27 -12.38
CA ASP A 34 -11.22 -10.75 -11.90
C ASP A 34 -11.08 -9.33 -11.33
N ASP A 35 -9.92 -9.02 -10.74
CA ASP A 35 -9.58 -7.70 -10.20
C ASP A 35 -8.63 -6.94 -11.14
N LEU A 36 -9.17 -5.95 -11.85
CA LEU A 36 -8.41 -5.12 -12.79
C LEU A 36 -7.40 -4.21 -12.08
N ASP A 37 -7.69 -3.75 -10.87
CA ASP A 37 -6.80 -2.87 -10.10
C ASP A 37 -5.57 -3.65 -9.63
N PHE A 38 -5.80 -4.83 -9.06
CA PHE A 38 -4.72 -5.76 -8.70
C PHE A 38 -3.89 -6.13 -9.93
N LYS A 39 -4.55 -6.45 -11.05
CA LYS A 39 -3.86 -6.75 -12.31
C LYS A 39 -2.93 -5.62 -12.74
N ASN A 40 -3.41 -4.38 -12.77
CA ASN A 40 -2.63 -3.23 -13.20
C ASN A 40 -1.42 -2.98 -12.30
N ILE A 41 -1.62 -3.08 -10.98
CA ILE A 41 -0.54 -2.91 -9.99
C ILE A 41 0.49 -4.03 -10.16
N MET A 42 0.05 -5.29 -10.21
CA MET A 42 0.95 -6.43 -10.32
C MET A 42 1.74 -6.40 -11.63
N ASP A 43 1.09 -6.08 -12.75
CA ASP A 43 1.75 -5.90 -14.05
C ASP A 43 2.82 -4.82 -14.01
N PHE A 44 2.50 -3.68 -13.37
CA PHE A 44 3.45 -2.59 -13.19
C PHE A 44 4.65 -3.03 -12.35
N VAL A 45 4.39 -3.64 -11.19
CA VAL A 45 5.42 -4.11 -10.26
C VAL A 45 6.36 -5.10 -10.95
N GLN A 46 5.83 -6.13 -11.59
CA GLN A 46 6.63 -7.15 -12.29
C GLN A 46 7.51 -6.53 -13.39
N LYS A 47 6.93 -5.64 -14.21
CA LYS A 47 7.66 -4.96 -15.29
C LYS A 47 8.73 -3.99 -14.77
N LYS A 48 8.42 -3.25 -13.71
CA LYS A 48 9.28 -2.20 -13.13
C LYS A 48 10.43 -2.78 -12.35
N PHE A 49 10.16 -3.78 -11.50
CA PHE A 49 11.13 -4.38 -10.58
C PHE A 49 11.75 -5.69 -11.07
N LYS A 50 11.40 -6.14 -12.29
CA LYS A 50 12.00 -7.32 -12.94
C LYS A 50 11.90 -8.56 -12.06
N CYS A 51 10.67 -8.84 -11.62
CA CYS A 51 10.32 -9.89 -10.69
C CYS A 51 9.07 -10.64 -11.17
N CYS A 52 8.75 -11.79 -10.57
CA CYS A 52 7.55 -12.57 -10.88
C CYS A 52 6.97 -13.22 -9.62
N GLY A 53 5.63 -13.23 -9.54
CA GLY A 53 4.91 -13.72 -8.36
C GLY A 53 5.07 -12.80 -7.15
N GLY A 54 4.68 -13.27 -5.96
CA GLY A 54 4.88 -12.53 -4.71
C GLY A 54 6.23 -12.89 -4.09
N GLU A 55 6.32 -14.14 -3.66
CA GLU A 55 7.52 -14.74 -3.08
C GLU A 55 8.35 -15.46 -4.15
N ASP A 56 7.68 -16.18 -5.05
CA ASP A 56 8.30 -16.94 -6.13
C ASP A 56 7.40 -16.97 -7.37
N TYR A 57 8.00 -17.18 -8.54
CA TYR A 57 7.27 -17.28 -9.80
C TYR A 57 6.24 -18.43 -9.81
N ARG A 58 6.42 -19.45 -8.96
CA ARG A 58 5.48 -20.56 -8.78
C ARG A 58 4.17 -20.15 -8.10
N ASP A 59 4.08 -18.97 -7.50
CA ASP A 59 2.83 -18.47 -6.91
C ASP A 59 1.67 -18.41 -7.92
N TRP A 60 2.01 -18.26 -9.21
CA TRP A 60 1.05 -18.32 -10.30
C TRP A 60 0.30 -19.65 -10.41
N SER A 61 0.85 -20.75 -9.89
CA SER A 61 0.15 -22.04 -9.89
C SER A 61 -1.13 -22.03 -9.03
N LYS A 62 -1.33 -21.01 -8.18
CA LYS A 62 -2.56 -20.83 -7.40
C LYS A 62 -3.69 -20.18 -8.20
N ASN A 63 -3.39 -19.54 -9.32
CA ASN A 63 -4.40 -18.94 -10.18
C ASN A 63 -5.06 -20.01 -11.05
N GLN A 64 -6.39 -19.98 -11.16
CA GLN A 64 -7.19 -20.97 -11.91
C GLN A 64 -6.82 -21.13 -13.39
N TYR A 65 -6.20 -20.12 -14.02
CA TYR A 65 -5.77 -20.18 -15.44
C TYR A 65 -4.33 -20.64 -15.61
N HIS A 66 -3.50 -20.48 -14.57
CA HIS A 66 -2.06 -20.80 -14.59
C HIS A 66 -1.72 -22.06 -13.80
N ASP A 67 -2.67 -22.62 -13.04
CA ASP A 67 -2.57 -23.96 -12.47
C ASP A 67 -2.20 -24.98 -13.57
N CYS A 68 -1.34 -25.93 -13.25
CA CYS A 68 -0.84 -26.90 -14.23
C CYS A 68 -1.92 -27.90 -14.68
N ASN A 69 -3.00 -28.05 -13.91
CA ASN A 69 -4.19 -28.82 -14.27
C ASN A 69 -5.25 -28.00 -15.02
N ALA A 70 -5.04 -26.69 -15.17
CA ALA A 70 -5.99 -25.84 -15.88
C ALA A 70 -6.06 -26.21 -17.38
N PRO A 71 -7.22 -26.09 -18.02
CA PRO A 71 -7.30 -26.20 -19.46
C PRO A 71 -6.76 -24.93 -20.14
N GLY A 72 -5.98 -25.12 -21.22
CA GLY A 72 -5.60 -24.04 -22.11
C GLY A 72 -4.11 -23.71 -22.14
N PRO A 73 -3.71 -22.71 -22.94
CA PRO A 73 -2.31 -22.40 -23.20
C PRO A 73 -1.62 -21.67 -22.05
N LEU A 74 -2.36 -21.17 -21.06
CA LEU A 74 -1.80 -20.47 -19.89
C LEU A 74 -1.42 -21.44 -18.77
N ALA A 75 -1.87 -22.68 -18.85
CA ALA A 75 -1.64 -23.70 -17.84
C ALA A 75 -0.15 -23.92 -17.58
N CYS A 76 0.20 -24.00 -16.30
CA CYS A 76 1.56 -24.12 -15.80
C CYS A 76 2.52 -23.01 -16.26
N GLY A 77 1.97 -21.84 -16.57
CA GLY A 77 2.72 -20.70 -17.05
C GLY A 77 2.73 -19.53 -16.09
N VAL A 78 3.39 -18.45 -16.51
CA VAL A 78 3.36 -17.15 -15.86
C VAL A 78 2.93 -16.09 -16.87
N PRO A 79 2.36 -14.95 -16.45
CA PRO A 79 2.01 -13.88 -17.36
C PRO A 79 3.24 -13.29 -18.06
N TYR A 80 3.00 -12.72 -19.25
CA TYR A 80 4.03 -12.09 -20.09
C TYR A 80 4.82 -10.95 -19.41
N THR A 81 4.28 -10.39 -18.33
CA THR A 81 4.90 -9.37 -17.47
C THR A 81 6.12 -9.91 -16.73
N CYS A 82 6.17 -11.20 -16.46
CA CYS A 82 7.31 -11.89 -15.85
C CYS A 82 8.46 -12.14 -16.84
N CYS A 83 8.25 -11.92 -18.13
CA CYS A 83 9.24 -12.31 -19.13
C CYS A 83 10.35 -11.28 -19.32
N ILE A 84 11.54 -11.81 -19.56
CA ILE A 84 12.72 -11.00 -19.85
C ILE A 84 12.56 -10.40 -21.24
N ARG A 85 12.48 -9.06 -21.29
CA ARG A 85 12.41 -8.33 -22.56
C ARG A 85 13.81 -7.93 -22.98
N ASN A 86 14.28 -8.49 -24.08
CA ASN A 86 15.46 -7.98 -24.77
C ASN A 86 15.05 -6.80 -25.66
N THR A 87 15.68 -5.63 -25.50
CA THR A 87 15.32 -4.39 -26.20
C THR A 87 15.51 -4.44 -27.71
N THR A 88 16.18 -5.49 -28.22
CA THR A 88 16.51 -5.67 -29.64
C THR A 88 15.62 -6.68 -30.37
N GLN A 89 14.66 -7.33 -29.70
CA GLN A 89 13.85 -8.40 -30.29
C GLN A 89 12.34 -8.21 -30.07
N VAL A 90 11.55 -8.81 -30.97
CA VAL A 90 10.09 -8.90 -30.84
C VAL A 90 9.74 -9.60 -29.53
N VAL A 91 8.87 -8.97 -28.73
CA VAL A 91 8.45 -9.52 -27.43
C VAL A 91 7.68 -10.82 -27.67
N ASN A 92 8.27 -11.95 -27.28
CA ASN A 92 7.57 -13.23 -27.28
C ASN A 92 6.56 -13.22 -26.12
N THR A 93 5.27 -13.15 -26.43
CA THR A 93 4.20 -13.17 -25.41
C THR A 93 3.94 -14.56 -24.83
N MET A 94 4.51 -15.61 -25.42
CA MET A 94 4.44 -17.03 -24.98
C MET A 94 5.68 -17.50 -24.21
N CYS A 95 6.58 -16.59 -23.86
CA CYS A 95 7.77 -16.84 -23.01
C CYS A 95 7.45 -17.55 -21.69
N GLY A 96 6.29 -17.27 -21.09
CA GLY A 96 5.84 -17.85 -19.83
C GLY A 96 5.22 -19.24 -19.96
N TYR A 97 5.20 -19.86 -21.14
CA TYR A 97 4.54 -21.15 -21.35
C TYR A 97 5.29 -22.31 -20.66
N ARG A 98 4.57 -23.07 -19.83
CA ARG A 98 5.09 -24.24 -19.09
C ARG A 98 6.40 -23.95 -18.36
N THR A 99 6.50 -22.77 -17.75
CA THR A 99 7.69 -22.37 -16.98
C THR A 99 7.65 -22.89 -15.55
N ILE A 100 6.46 -23.13 -14.98
CA ILE A 100 6.30 -23.63 -13.60
C ILE A 100 6.78 -25.09 -13.49
N ASP A 101 6.54 -25.93 -14.50
CA ASP A 101 6.98 -27.33 -14.54
C ASP A 101 8.49 -27.50 -14.70
N LYS A 102 9.20 -26.45 -15.12
CA LYS A 102 10.62 -26.51 -15.42
C LYS A 102 11.48 -26.21 -14.20
N GLU A 103 12.72 -26.70 -14.23
CA GLU A 103 13.71 -26.40 -13.22
C GLU A 103 14.12 -24.91 -13.29
N ARG A 104 14.31 -24.29 -12.13
CA ARG A 104 14.60 -22.85 -11.99
C ARG A 104 15.77 -22.38 -12.87
N LEU A 105 16.84 -23.18 -12.94
CA LEU A 105 18.03 -22.88 -13.76
C LEU A 105 17.72 -22.78 -15.25
N SER A 106 16.75 -23.57 -15.75
CA SER A 106 16.38 -23.56 -17.16
C SER A 106 15.48 -22.39 -17.56
N VAL A 107 14.82 -21.74 -16.59
CA VAL A 107 13.86 -20.66 -16.82
C VAL A 107 14.39 -19.28 -16.42
N GLN A 108 15.50 -19.20 -15.69
CA GLN A 108 16.08 -17.94 -15.21
C GLN A 108 16.47 -16.96 -16.33
N ASP A 109 16.79 -17.48 -17.52
CA ASP A 109 17.17 -16.67 -18.69
C ASP A 109 15.99 -16.33 -19.59
N VAL A 110 14.78 -16.82 -19.27
CA VAL A 110 13.53 -16.57 -20.01
C VAL A 110 12.58 -15.69 -19.21
N ILE A 111 12.48 -15.90 -17.90
CA ILE A 111 11.59 -15.18 -16.99
C ILE A 111 12.33 -14.70 -15.75
N HIS A 112 11.77 -13.67 -15.11
CA HIS A 112 12.24 -13.18 -13.83
C HIS A 112 11.85 -14.12 -12.68
N VAL A 113 12.71 -15.07 -12.32
CA VAL A 113 12.45 -16.08 -11.27
C VAL A 113 12.49 -15.55 -9.82
N ARG A 114 12.70 -14.24 -9.62
CA ARG A 114 12.74 -13.64 -8.28
C ARG A 114 11.37 -13.12 -7.88
N GLY A 115 10.98 -13.36 -6.63
CA GLY A 115 9.75 -12.80 -6.04
C GLY A 115 9.76 -11.28 -6.00
N CYS A 116 8.58 -10.68 -6.21
CA CYS A 116 8.42 -9.24 -6.21
C CYS A 116 8.52 -8.60 -4.82
N THR A 117 8.07 -9.27 -3.75
CA THR A 117 8.12 -8.70 -2.40
C THR A 117 9.54 -8.33 -2.01
N ASN A 118 10.48 -9.26 -2.17
CA ASN A 118 11.88 -9.01 -1.86
C ASN A 118 12.52 -7.99 -2.83
N ALA A 119 12.24 -8.09 -4.13
CA ALA A 119 12.78 -7.16 -5.13
C ALA A 119 12.38 -5.71 -4.86
N VAL A 120 11.12 -5.49 -4.47
CA VAL A 120 10.57 -4.16 -4.15
C VAL A 120 11.19 -3.61 -2.86
N ILE A 121 11.32 -4.44 -1.81
CA ILE A 121 11.94 -4.02 -0.55
C ILE A 121 13.39 -3.57 -0.76
N ILE A 122 14.18 -4.37 -1.49
CA ILE A 122 15.57 -4.04 -1.81
C ILE A 122 15.62 -2.71 -2.58
N TRP A 123 14.77 -2.55 -3.60
CA TRP A 123 14.72 -1.31 -4.37
C TRP A 123 14.38 -0.09 -3.50
N PHE A 124 13.44 -0.22 -2.55
CA PHE A 124 13.10 0.88 -1.64
C PHE A 124 14.25 1.26 -0.73
N MET A 125 15.01 0.28 -0.22
CA MET A 125 16.18 0.54 0.62
C MET A 125 17.29 1.23 -0.17
N ASP A 126 17.53 0.80 -1.41
CA ASP A 126 18.52 1.39 -2.30
C ASP A 126 18.13 2.81 -2.76
N ASN A 127 16.82 3.07 -2.90
CA ASN A 127 16.28 4.35 -3.35
C ASN A 127 15.70 5.18 -2.19
N TYR A 128 16.40 5.20 -1.04
CA TYR A 128 15.93 5.88 0.16
C TYR A 128 15.64 7.38 -0.06
N THR A 129 16.33 8.03 -1.00
CA THR A 129 16.10 9.46 -1.32
C THR A 129 14.71 9.69 -1.91
N PHE A 130 14.24 8.79 -2.78
CA PHE A 130 12.88 8.84 -3.32
C PHE A 130 11.84 8.66 -2.19
N MET A 131 12.09 7.70 -1.29
CA MET A 131 11.22 7.45 -0.15
C MET A 131 11.17 8.62 0.84
N ALA A 132 12.32 9.20 1.17
CA ALA A 132 12.39 10.38 2.03
C ALA A 132 11.65 11.56 1.39
N GLY A 133 11.81 11.77 0.08
CA GLY A 133 11.07 12.80 -0.67
C GLY A 133 9.56 12.58 -0.63
N LEU A 134 9.10 11.34 -0.85
CA LEU A 134 7.68 10.99 -0.76
C LEU A 134 7.12 11.22 0.65
N LEU A 135 7.84 10.78 1.68
CA LEU A 135 7.43 10.93 3.07
C LEU A 135 7.32 12.41 3.45
N LEU A 136 8.33 13.23 3.12
CA LEU A 136 8.30 14.67 3.35
C LEU A 136 7.18 15.35 2.55
N GLY A 137 6.96 14.93 1.30
CA GLY A 137 5.89 15.43 0.45
C GLY A 137 4.48 15.17 1.00
N ILE A 138 4.31 14.12 1.81
CA ILE A 138 3.05 13.81 2.49
C ILE A 138 2.95 14.53 3.85
N LEU A 139 4.04 14.51 4.63
CA LEU A 139 4.04 15.08 5.99
C LEU A 139 3.96 16.61 6.01
N LEU A 140 4.64 17.30 5.10
CA LEU A 140 4.67 18.77 5.08
C LEU A 140 3.28 19.40 4.83
N PRO A 141 2.50 18.98 3.80
CA PRO A 141 1.15 19.50 3.61
C PRO A 141 0.21 19.16 4.76
N GLN A 142 0.33 17.98 5.37
CA GLN A 142 -0.49 17.62 6.53
C GLN A 142 -0.20 18.53 7.73
N PHE A 143 1.08 18.76 8.04
CA PHE A 143 1.48 19.64 9.14
C PHE A 143 1.04 21.09 8.90
N LEU A 144 1.26 21.61 7.68
CA LEU A 144 0.80 22.95 7.30
C LEU A 144 -0.72 23.06 7.34
N GLY A 145 -1.45 22.04 6.90
CA GLY A 145 -2.92 22.01 6.96
C GLY A 145 -3.45 22.07 8.39
N VAL A 146 -2.86 21.31 9.31
CA VAL A 146 -3.21 21.37 10.74
C VAL A 146 -2.89 22.73 11.33
N LEU A 147 -1.69 23.28 11.05
CA LEU A 147 -1.29 24.60 11.52
C LEU A 147 -2.25 25.70 11.04
N MET A 148 -2.57 25.71 9.74
CA MET A 148 -3.52 26.67 9.17
C MET A 148 -4.91 26.54 9.76
N THR A 149 -5.38 25.32 10.00
CA THR A 149 -6.69 25.08 10.64
C THR A 149 -6.71 25.61 12.07
N LEU A 150 -5.65 25.39 12.85
CA LEU A 150 -5.54 25.93 14.21
C LEU A 150 -5.49 27.47 14.21
N LEU A 151 -4.71 28.07 13.32
CA LEU A 151 -4.67 29.52 13.17
C LEU A 151 -6.03 30.09 12.76
N TYR A 152 -6.77 29.41 11.88
CA TYR A 152 -8.11 29.84 11.49
C TYR A 152 -9.09 29.79 12.68
N ILE A 153 -9.09 28.71 13.46
CA ILE A 153 -9.97 28.55 14.63
C ILE A 153 -9.68 29.65 15.67
N THR A 154 -8.42 29.86 16.03
CA THR A 154 -8.04 30.91 17.01
C THR A 154 -8.50 32.30 16.56
N ARG A 155 -8.38 32.61 15.27
CA ARG A 155 -8.86 33.89 14.72
C ARG A 155 -10.37 34.02 14.75
N VAL A 156 -11.10 32.94 14.47
CA VAL A 156 -12.57 32.94 14.56
C VAL A 156 -13.01 33.13 16.02
N GLU A 157 -12.36 32.46 16.97
CA GLU A 157 -12.64 32.62 18.41
C GLU A 157 -12.38 34.05 18.90
N ASP A 158 -11.30 34.68 18.45
CA ASP A 158 -10.99 36.08 18.77
C ASP A 158 -12.09 37.03 18.26
N ILE A 159 -12.53 36.86 17.01
CA ILE A 159 -13.59 37.70 16.40
C ILE A 159 -14.93 37.54 17.16
N ILE A 160 -15.30 36.30 17.49
CA ILE A 160 -16.53 36.02 18.23
C ILE A 160 -16.46 36.67 19.63
N THR A 161 -15.30 36.60 20.28
CA THR A 161 -15.10 37.20 21.60
C THR A 161 -15.25 38.73 21.54
N GLU A 162 -14.68 39.39 20.54
CA GLU A 162 -14.77 40.85 20.38
C GLU A 162 -16.21 41.33 20.10
N TYR A 163 -16.96 40.61 19.25
CA TYR A 163 -18.39 40.89 19.04
C TYR A 163 -19.20 40.71 20.32
N SER A 164 -18.93 39.66 21.11
CA SER A 164 -19.63 39.42 22.38
C SER A 164 -19.39 40.50 23.43
N VAL A 165 -18.17 41.03 23.50
CA VAL A 165 -17.81 42.13 24.41
C VAL A 165 -18.49 43.43 23.99
N THR A 166 -18.51 43.73 22.68
CA THR A 166 -19.11 44.95 22.13
C THR A 166 -20.64 44.96 22.32
N ASP A 167 -21.29 43.83 22.08
CA ASP A 167 -22.73 43.66 22.33
C ASP A 167 -23.06 43.74 23.83
N GLY A 168 -22.17 43.20 24.68
CA GLY A 168 -22.24 43.37 26.14
C GLY A 168 -22.01 44.80 26.63
N LEU A 169 -21.29 45.64 25.87
CA LEU A 169 -21.03 47.05 26.20
C LEU A 169 -22.13 48.00 25.70
N LEU A 170 -22.83 47.64 24.62
CA LEU A 170 -23.86 48.48 23.99
C LEU A 170 -25.30 48.05 24.29
N GLY A 171 -25.52 46.85 24.84
CA GLY A 171 -26.85 46.36 25.23
C GLY A 171 -27.22 46.70 26.68
N PRO A 172 -28.40 47.28 26.97
CA PRO A 172 -28.92 47.29 28.32
C PRO A 172 -29.34 45.86 28.68
N GLY A 173 -28.45 45.16 29.39
CA GLY A 173 -28.72 43.98 30.21
C GLY A 173 -29.63 42.89 29.64
N ALA A 174 -29.05 41.82 29.12
CA ALA A 174 -29.69 40.51 29.15
C ALA A 174 -28.62 39.39 29.26
N LYS A 175 -28.47 38.85 30.46
CA LYS A 175 -27.84 37.53 30.66
C LYS A 175 -28.73 36.45 30.05
N PRO A 176 -28.14 35.39 29.46
CA PRO A 176 -28.64 34.05 29.67
C PRO A 176 -27.65 33.27 30.52
N ARG A 177 -28.13 32.95 31.72
CA ARG A 177 -27.62 31.91 32.62
C ARG A 177 -27.47 30.60 31.84
N VAL A 178 -26.25 30.09 31.68
CA VAL A 178 -26.03 28.67 31.38
C VAL A 178 -25.50 28.03 32.67
N GLU A 179 -26.40 27.35 33.36
CA GLU A 179 -26.09 26.49 34.49
C GLU A 179 -25.24 25.32 34.03
N THR A 180 -24.01 25.23 34.54
CA THR A 180 -23.25 23.98 34.54
C THR A 180 -23.61 23.22 35.82
N ALA A 181 -24.66 22.41 35.77
CA ALA A 181 -24.95 21.43 36.80
C ALA A 181 -25.70 20.22 36.22
N GLY A 182 -25.12 19.03 36.36
CA GLY A 182 -25.87 17.77 36.39
C GLY A 182 -25.93 16.98 35.08
N THR A 183 -25.14 15.93 35.03
CA THR A 183 -25.43 14.56 34.54
C THR A 183 -26.84 14.32 33.93
N GLY A 184 -26.92 13.78 32.69
CA GLY A 184 -28.10 13.01 32.25
C GLY A 184 -28.53 13.11 30.78
N CYS A 185 -28.14 12.09 29.99
CA CYS A 185 -28.83 11.38 28.89
C CYS A 185 -29.90 12.02 27.93
N CYS A 186 -29.70 11.65 26.65
CA CYS A 186 -30.64 11.30 25.56
C CYS A 186 -31.33 12.41 24.75
N MET A 187 -31.14 12.38 23.41
CA MET A 187 -32.22 12.00 22.46
C MET A 187 -31.76 11.86 20.99
N CYS A 188 -32.55 11.04 20.28
CA CYS A 188 -32.38 10.36 19.00
C CYS A 188 -32.35 11.23 17.73
N TYR A 189 -31.79 10.67 16.66
CA TYR A 189 -31.88 11.15 15.27
C TYR A 189 -33.20 10.69 14.62
N PRO A 190 -33.96 11.56 13.93
CA PRO A 190 -35.18 11.16 13.24
C PRO A 190 -34.90 10.58 11.85
N SER A 191 -35.79 9.66 11.46
CA SER A 191 -35.91 8.94 10.18
C SER A 191 -35.98 9.83 8.95
#